data_AF-A0A2H5PUD2-F1
#
_entry.id   AF-A0A2H5PUD2-F1
#
_cell.length_a   1.000
_cell.length_b   1.000
_cell.length_c   1.000
_cell.angle_alpha   90.00
_cell.angle_beta   90.00
_cell.angle_gamma   90.00
#
_symmetry.space_group_name_H-M   'P 1'
#
loop_
_entity.id
_entity.type
_entity.pdbx_description
1 polymer ?
#
loop_
_entity_poly.entity_id
_entity_poly.type
_entity_poly.pdbx_seq_one_letter_code
_entity_poly.pdbx_strand_id
1 'polypeptide(L)'
;MHLSIYIHKKQPKQQQLSLIESLLKIENEVKVVLDVLGLLPEGSTYSEQLKDKALKRAELAENDVLHLIEERATAKKNKDFSKSDQIRADLTRKGIALMDVRKETIWRPCVPVEQEQEAPLVEKEQQLGEEQKA
;
A
#
# COMPACT_ATOMS: atom_id res chain seq x y z
N MET A 1 -15.31 -41.72 25.51
CA MET A 1 -15.94 -40.70 24.65
C MET A 1 -14.99 -40.40 23.52
N HIS A 2 -15.23 -41.03 22.36
CA HIS A 2 -14.33 -41.01 21.20
C HIS A 2 -14.54 -39.68 20.47
N LEU A 3 -13.55 -38.78 20.55
CA LEU A 3 -13.56 -37.50 19.86
C LEU A 3 -13.34 -37.79 18.36
N SER A 4 -14.44 -37.96 17.63
CA SER A 4 -14.42 -38.13 16.19
C SER A 4 -13.71 -36.95 15.55
N ILE A 5 -12.50 -37.22 15.05
CA ILE A 5 -11.73 -36.43 14.11
C ILE A 5 -12.70 -35.98 13.00
N TYR A 6 -13.09 -34.70 13.02
CA TYR A 6 -13.99 -34.15 12.02
C TYR A 6 -13.17 -33.91 10.73
N ILE A 7 -13.29 -34.89 9.85
CA ILE A 7 -12.69 -34.99 8.52
C ILE A 7 -13.07 -33.75 7.69
N HIS A 8 -12.08 -33.05 7.13
CA HIS A 8 -12.31 -32.12 6.03
C HIS A 8 -12.95 -32.90 4.88
N LYS A 9 -14.25 -32.73 4.69
CA LYS A 9 -15.01 -33.36 3.61
C LYS A 9 -14.45 -32.88 2.27
N LYS A 10 -13.53 -33.66 1.71
CA LYS A 10 -12.96 -33.46 0.39
C LYS A 10 -14.13 -33.51 -0.60
N GLN A 11 -14.50 -32.34 -1.13
CA GLN A 11 -15.59 -32.22 -2.10
C GLN A 11 -15.35 -33.24 -3.24
N PRO A 12 -16.40 -33.91 -3.77
CA PRO A 12 -16.23 -34.84 -4.88
C PRO A 12 -15.60 -34.08 -6.05
N LYS A 13 -14.58 -34.68 -6.69
CA LYS A 13 -13.80 -34.05 -7.77
C LYS A 13 -14.67 -33.36 -8.83
N GLN A 14 -15.85 -33.89 -9.10
CA GLN A 14 -16.83 -33.33 -10.04
C GLN A 14 -17.38 -31.94 -9.63
N GLN A 15 -17.68 -31.72 -8.34
CA GLN A 15 -18.15 -30.41 -7.86
C GLN A 15 -17.03 -29.36 -7.90
N GLN A 16 -15.77 -29.77 -7.71
CA GLN A 16 -14.62 -28.88 -7.86
C GLN A 16 -14.41 -28.48 -9.33
N LEU A 17 -14.60 -29.42 -10.26
CA LEU A 17 -14.48 -29.15 -11.70
C LEU A 17 -15.57 -28.18 -12.19
N SER A 18 -16.83 -28.37 -11.79
CA SER A 18 -17.92 -27.48 -12.20
C SER A 18 -17.76 -26.06 -11.63
N LEU A 19 -17.22 -25.94 -10.41
CA LEU A 19 -16.90 -24.64 -9.82
C LEU A 19 -15.80 -23.92 -10.62
N ILE A 20 -14.72 -24.63 -10.97
CA ILE A 20 -13.63 -24.08 -11.79
C ILE A 20 -14.16 -23.63 -13.16
N GLU A 21 -15.00 -24.44 -13.80
CA GLU A 21 -15.62 -24.09 -15.08
C GLU A 21 -16.48 -22.82 -14.99
N SER A 22 -17.30 -22.71 -13.93
CA SER A 22 -18.09 -21.50 -13.69
C SER A 22 -17.23 -20.26 -13.42
N LEU A 23 -16.11 -20.42 -12.70
CA LEU A 23 -15.15 -19.34 -12.43
C LEU A 23 -14.47 -18.87 -13.73
N LEU A 24 -14.02 -19.80 -14.58
CA LEU A 24 -13.43 -19.47 -15.88
C LEU A 24 -14.41 -18.74 -16.79
N LYS A 25 -15.69 -19.13 -16.76
CA LYS A 25 -16.73 -18.43 -17.52
C LYS A 25 -16.85 -16.98 -17.07
N ILE A 26 -16.94 -16.74 -15.76
CA ILE A 26 -17.02 -15.39 -15.21
C ILE A 26 -15.75 -14.60 -15.54
N GLU A 27 -14.57 -15.21 -15.41
CA GLU A 27 -13.30 -14.56 -15.76
C GLU A 27 -13.29 -14.08 -17.22
N ASN A 28 -13.76 -14.91 -18.15
CA ASN A 28 -13.83 -14.55 -19.56
C ASN A 28 -14.83 -13.42 -19.84
N GLU A 29 -16.02 -13.47 -19.25
CA GLU A 29 -17.01 -12.39 -19.38
C GLU A 29 -16.45 -11.06 -18.85
N VAL A 30 -15.79 -11.11 -17.69
CA VAL A 30 -15.13 -9.95 -17.09
C VAL A 30 -14.03 -9.42 -18.03
N LYS A 31 -13.19 -10.30 -18.59
CA LYS A 31 -12.14 -9.89 -19.56
C LYS A 31 -12.74 -9.18 -20.78
N VAL A 32 -13.83 -9.69 -21.35
CA VAL A 32 -14.51 -9.06 -22.49
C VAL A 32 -15.01 -7.66 -22.12
N VAL A 33 -15.66 -7.51 -20.95
CA VAL A 33 -16.13 -6.19 -20.51
C VAL A 33 -14.95 -5.22 -20.30
N LEU A 34 -13.84 -5.67 -19.70
CA LEU A 34 -12.67 -4.83 -19.53
C LEU A 34 -12.03 -4.43 -20.87
N ASP A 35 -12.01 -5.34 -21.86
CA ASP A 35 -11.49 -5.07 -23.21
C ASP A 35 -12.33 -4.01 -23.92
N VAL A 36 -13.66 -4.12 -23.88
CA VAL A 36 -14.58 -3.09 -24.44
C VAL A 36 -14.37 -1.73 -23.80
N LEU A 37 -14.09 -1.70 -22.49
CA LEU A 37 -13.79 -0.46 -21.76
C LEU A 37 -12.35 0.05 -21.98
N GLY A 38 -11.50 -0.69 -22.70
CA GLY A 38 -10.09 -0.36 -22.90
C GLY A 38 -9.25 -0.42 -21.64
N LEU A 39 -9.69 -1.17 -20.62
CA LEU A 39 -9.03 -1.30 -19.32
C LEU A 39 -8.07 -2.51 -19.26
N LEU A 40 -8.00 -3.32 -20.32
CA LEU A 40 -7.13 -4.50 -20.41
C LEU A 40 -6.13 -4.35 -21.57
N PRO A 41 -5.05 -3.59 -21.41
CA PRO A 41 -3.98 -3.58 -22.41
C PRO A 41 -3.24 -4.92 -22.41
N GLU A 42 -3.07 -5.50 -23.59
CA GLU A 42 -2.35 -6.76 -23.76
C GLU A 42 -0.86 -6.59 -23.41
N GLY A 43 -0.35 -7.42 -22.50
CA GLY A 43 1.08 -7.60 -22.29
C GLY A 43 1.72 -6.84 -21.12
N SER A 44 1.05 -5.87 -20.50
CA SER A 44 1.52 -5.24 -19.26
C SER A 44 0.66 -5.71 -18.08
N THR A 45 1.30 -6.09 -16.97
CA THR A 45 0.54 -6.29 -15.75
C THR A 45 -0.09 -4.94 -15.36
N TYR A 46 -1.40 -4.90 -15.09
CA TYR A 46 -2.09 -3.69 -14.62
C TYR A 46 -1.35 -3.01 -13.44
N SER A 47 -0.65 -3.83 -12.64
CA SER A 47 0.27 -3.41 -11.58
C SER A 47 1.37 -2.46 -12.05
N GLU A 48 2.06 -2.75 -13.16
CA GLU A 48 3.14 -1.91 -13.71
C GLU A 48 2.61 -0.55 -14.18
N GLN A 49 1.48 -0.53 -14.88
CA GLN A 49 0.87 0.73 -15.31
C GLN A 49 0.44 1.62 -14.13
N LEU A 50 -0.07 1.01 -13.06
CA LEU A 50 -0.39 1.75 -11.85
C LEU A 50 0.88 2.27 -11.16
N LYS A 51 1.96 1.49 -11.18
CA LYS A 51 3.28 1.91 -10.69
C LYS A 51 3.80 3.11 -11.46
N ASP A 52 3.77 3.06 -12.79
CA ASP A 52 4.20 4.18 -13.64
C ASP A 52 3.38 5.45 -13.41
N LYS A 53 2.05 5.30 -13.27
CA LYS A 53 1.16 6.42 -12.95
C LYS A 53 1.43 7.00 -11.57
N ALA A 54 1.74 6.16 -10.58
CA ALA A 54 2.11 6.60 -9.24
C ALA A 54 3.46 7.32 -9.24
N LEU A 55 4.47 6.79 -9.93
CA LEU A 55 5.79 7.42 -10.07
C LEU A 55 5.69 8.79 -10.75
N LYS A 56 4.91 8.89 -11.84
CA LYS A 56 4.63 10.16 -12.51
C LYS A 56 3.95 11.17 -11.59
N ARG A 57 3.00 10.74 -10.76
CA ARG A 57 2.32 11.62 -9.81
C ARG A 57 3.22 12.04 -8.64
N ALA A 58 4.08 11.13 -8.19
CA ALA A 58 5.02 11.35 -7.11
C ALA A 58 6.24 12.20 -7.53
N GLU A 59 6.42 12.42 -8.85
CA GLU A 59 7.64 13.00 -9.44
C GLU A 59 8.92 12.27 -8.98
N LEU A 60 8.82 10.95 -8.83
CA LEU A 60 9.93 10.09 -8.39
C LEU A 60 10.29 9.08 -9.47
N ALA A 61 11.58 8.80 -9.60
CA ALA A 61 12.05 7.63 -10.33
C ALA A 61 11.90 6.38 -9.46
N GLU A 62 11.81 5.20 -10.09
CA GLU A 62 11.78 3.93 -9.36
C GLU A 62 13.02 3.75 -8.46
N ASN A 63 14.19 4.22 -8.92
CA ASN A 63 15.43 4.21 -8.15
C ASN A 63 15.34 5.02 -6.86
N ASP A 64 14.64 6.16 -6.86
CA ASP A 64 14.48 6.99 -5.66
C ASP A 64 13.63 6.27 -4.61
N VAL A 65 12.59 5.57 -5.05
CA VAL A 65 11.74 4.74 -4.18
C VAL A 65 12.55 3.61 -3.57
N LEU A 66 13.38 2.94 -4.37
CA LEU A 66 14.27 1.88 -3.90
C LEU A 66 15.29 2.40 -2.89
N HIS A 67 15.89 3.57 -3.13
CA HIS A 67 16.80 4.22 -2.20
C HIS A 67 16.12 4.54 -0.87
N LEU A 68 14.92 5.10 -0.88
CA LEU A 68 14.14 5.39 0.33
C LEU A 68 13.77 4.12 1.10
N ILE A 69 13.49 3.01 0.41
CA ILE A 69 13.26 1.71 1.03
C ILE A 69 14.53 1.20 1.73
N GLU A 70 15.69 1.35 1.11
CA GLU A 70 16.97 0.98 1.70
C GLU A 70 17.31 1.87 2.90
N GLU A 71 17.14 3.18 2.77
CA GLU A 71 17.33 4.13 3.88
C GLU A 71 16.43 3.76 5.06
N ARG A 72 15.16 3.43 4.81
CA ARG A 72 14.25 2.92 5.84
C ARG A 72 14.78 1.64 6.50
N ALA A 73 15.31 0.70 5.72
CA ALA A 73 15.86 -0.55 6.24
C ALA A 73 17.10 -0.29 7.13
N THR A 74 17.96 0.63 6.74
CA THR A 74 19.11 1.06 7.55
C THR A 74 18.67 1.78 8.83
N ALA A 75 17.65 2.65 8.76
CA ALA A 75 17.07 3.31 9.93
C ALA A 75 16.51 2.29 10.94
N LYS A 76 15.77 1.28 10.48
CA LYS A 76 15.30 0.17 11.33
C LYS A 76 16.46 -0.59 11.97
N LYS A 77 17.52 -0.88 11.20
CA LYS A 77 18.74 -1.56 11.70
C LYS A 77 19.45 -0.73 12.77
N ASN A 78 19.48 0.59 12.60
CA ASN A 78 20.06 1.55 13.53
C ASN A 78 19.13 1.92 14.71
N LYS A 79 17.93 1.31 14.80
CA LYS A 79 16.88 1.61 15.79
C LYS A 79 16.37 3.06 15.75
N ASP A 80 16.54 3.74 14.63
CA ASP A 80 15.98 5.07 14.39
C ASP A 80 14.56 4.93 13.81
N PHE A 81 13.61 4.64 14.69
CA PHE A 81 12.21 4.46 14.31
C PHE A 81 11.58 5.76 13.82
N SER A 82 11.99 6.91 14.36
CA SER A 82 11.51 8.23 13.94
C SER A 82 11.82 8.49 12.46
N LYS A 83 13.06 8.27 12.02
CA LYS A 83 13.40 8.42 10.60
C LYS A 83 12.68 7.40 9.72
N SER A 84 12.55 6.15 10.20
CA SER A 84 11.81 5.11 9.48
C SER A 84 10.35 5.49 9.21
N ASP A 85 9.69 6.08 10.21
CA ASP A 85 8.31 6.52 10.12
C ASP A 85 8.14 7.77 9.25
N GLN A 86 9.10 8.71 9.29
CA GLN A 86 9.14 9.86 8.38
C GLN A 86 9.19 9.42 6.92
N ILE A 87 10.13 8.51 6.57
CA ILE A 87 10.26 7.99 5.20
C ILE A 87 8.95 7.31 4.74
N ARG A 88 8.30 6.56 5.62
CA ARG A 88 7.02 5.91 5.34
C ARG A 88 5.91 6.94 5.09
N ALA A 89 5.82 7.99 5.92
CA ALA A 89 4.83 9.04 5.77
C ALA A 89 5.03 9.83 4.47
N ASP A 90 6.28 10.16 4.12
CA ASP A 90 6.61 10.90 2.91
C ASP A 90 6.28 10.13 1.64
N LEU A 91 6.61 8.83 1.59
CA LEU A 91 6.22 7.96 0.48
C LEU A 91 4.69 7.84 0.38
N THR A 92 4.00 7.70 1.52
CA THR A 92 2.53 7.61 1.55
C THR A 92 1.89 8.90 1.04
N ARG A 93 2.41 10.06 1.42
CA ARG A 93 1.96 11.37 0.94
C ARG A 93 2.10 11.50 -0.57
N LYS A 94 3.17 10.94 -1.13
CA LYS A 94 3.41 10.87 -2.58
C LYS A 94 2.57 9.81 -3.30
N GLY A 95 1.72 9.06 -2.58
CA GLY A 95 0.88 8.00 -3.14
C GLY A 95 1.63 6.69 -3.36
N ILE A 96 2.68 6.41 -2.57
CA ILE A 96 3.44 5.17 -2.60
C ILE A 96 3.36 4.51 -1.22
N ALA A 97 2.65 3.38 -1.13
CA ALA A 97 2.54 2.62 0.10
C ALA A 97 3.59 1.51 0.18
N LEU A 98 4.31 1.42 1.30
CA LEU A 98 5.25 0.33 1.58
C LEU A 98 4.59 -0.80 2.36
N MET A 99 4.79 -2.04 1.91
CA MET A 99 4.35 -3.27 2.54
C MET A 99 5.55 -4.16 2.87
N ASP A 100 5.77 -4.43 4.15
CA ASP A 100 6.79 -5.38 4.59
C ASP A 100 6.23 -6.81 4.49
N VAL A 101 6.75 -7.60 3.55
CA VAL A 101 6.39 -9.02 3.38
C VAL A 101 7.59 -9.88 3.77
N ARG A 102 7.55 -10.40 5.00
CA ARG A 102 8.63 -11.22 5.60
C ARG A 102 10.01 -10.53 5.57
N LYS A 103 10.79 -10.78 4.52
CA LYS A 103 12.15 -10.27 4.33
C LYS A 103 12.24 -9.16 3.27
N GLU A 104 11.20 -8.97 2.47
CA GLU A 104 11.20 -8.03 1.36
C GLU A 104 10.22 -6.89 1.64
N THR A 105 10.59 -5.69 1.22
CA THR A 105 9.69 -4.52 1.23
C THR A 105 9.18 -4.34 -0.18
N ILE A 106 7.88 -4.50 -0.37
CA ILE A 106 7.21 -4.31 -1.66
C ILE A 106 6.46 -2.98 -1.58
N TRP A 107 6.58 -2.15 -2.61
CA TRP A 107 5.80 -0.93 -2.71
C TRP A 107 4.61 -1.10 -3.66
N ARG A 108 3.52 -0.39 -3.37
CA ARG A 108 2.32 -0.33 -4.21
C ARG A 108 1.85 1.11 -4.39
N PRO A 109 1.31 1.44 -5.56
CA PRO A 109 0.53 2.66 -5.76
C PRO A 109 -0.59 2.79 -4.72
N CYS A 110 -0.71 3.97 -4.12
CA CYS A 110 -1.80 4.36 -3.23
C CYS A 110 -2.37 5.71 -3.70
N VAL A 111 -3.56 6.04 -3.24
CA VAL A 111 -4.13 7.38 -3.45
C VAL A 111 -3.33 8.33 -2.55
N PRO A 112 -2.75 9.42 -3.10
CA PRO A 112 -2.12 10.43 -2.27
C PRO A 112 -3.14 10.94 -1.27
N VAL A 113 -2.79 10.84 0.01
CA VAL A 113 -3.56 11.50 1.06
C VAL A 113 -3.06 12.94 1.06
N GLU A 114 -3.80 13.83 0.39
CA GLU A 114 -3.69 15.26 0.64
C GLU A 114 -4.07 15.45 2.11
N GLN A 115 -3.07 15.66 2.97
CA GLN A 115 -3.37 16.15 4.30
C GLN A 115 -3.92 17.56 4.10
N GLU A 116 -5.23 17.70 4.32
CA GLU A 116 -5.83 19.00 4.62
C GLU A 116 -4.92 19.68 5.62
N GLN A 117 -4.54 20.91 5.29
CA GLN A 117 -3.63 21.75 6.06
C GLN A 117 -4.04 21.71 7.54
N GLU A 118 -3.24 21.04 8.36
CA GLU A 118 -3.35 21.16 9.80
C GLU A 118 -3.01 22.62 10.12
N ALA A 119 -4.05 23.37 10.48
CA ALA A 119 -3.98 24.80 10.76
C ALA A 119 -2.85 25.09 11.76
N PRO A 120 -2.08 26.18 11.60
CA PRO A 120 -1.10 26.56 12.60
C PRO A 120 -1.84 27.01 13.87
N LEU A 121 -1.93 26.12 14.86
CA LEU A 121 -2.38 26.48 16.20
C LEU A 121 -1.29 27.31 16.88
N VAL A 122 -1.73 28.50 17.21
CA VAL A 122 -1.07 29.57 17.95
C VAL A 122 -0.55 29.05 19.29
N GLU A 123 0.77 29.10 19.49
CA GLU A 123 1.36 29.18 20.83
C GLU A 123 2.44 30.26 20.81
N LYS A 124 1.99 31.49 21.04
CA LYS A 124 2.88 32.62 21.32
C LYS A 124 2.27 33.51 22.41
N GLU A 125 1.93 32.90 23.54
CA GLU A 125 1.64 33.63 24.77
C GLU A 125 2.23 32.88 25.96
N GLN A 126 3.48 33.21 26.30
CA GLN A 126 4.00 33.16 27.66
C GLN A 126 5.30 34.00 27.72
N GLN A 127 5.12 35.31 27.55
CA GLN A 127 6.11 36.31 27.92
C GLN A 127 5.42 37.65 28.17
N LEU A 128 4.67 37.74 29.28
CA LEU A 128 4.59 38.98 30.08
C LEU A 128 4.01 38.65 31.46
N GLY A 129 4.87 38.16 32.33
CA GLY A 129 4.57 37.90 33.74
C GLY A 129 5.76 38.25 34.63
N GLU A 130 6.51 39.29 34.27
CA GLU A 130 7.60 39.85 35.07
C GLU A 130 7.48 41.38 35.09
N GLU A 131 6.43 41.90 35.72
CA GLU A 131 6.47 43.27 36.27
C GLU A 131 5.33 43.46 37.26
N GLN A 132 5.57 43.07 38.51
CA GLN A 132 4.97 43.66 39.71
C GLN A 132 5.59 43.02 40.96
N LYS A 133 6.79 43.50 41.31
CA LYS A 133 7.28 43.47 42.68
C LYS A 133 8.11 44.74 42.91
N ALA A 134 7.40 45.81 43.25
CA ALA A 134 7.90 47.01 43.90
C ALA A 134 6.88 47.41 44.97
#